data_AF-A0A4D4L1N0-F1
#
_entry.id   AF-A0A4D4L1N0-F1
#
_cell.length_a   1.000
_cell.length_b   1.000
_cell.length_c   1.000
_cell.angle_alpha   90.00
_cell.angle_beta   90.00
_cell.angle_gamma   90.00
#
_symmetry.space_group_name_H-M   'P 1'
#
loop_
_entity.id
_entity.type
_entity.pdbx_description
1 polymer ?
#
loop_
_entity_poly.entity_id
_entity_poly.type
_entity_poly.pdbx_seq_one_letter_code
_entity_poly.pdbx_strand_id
1 'polypeptide(L)'
;MDVVLDSLAGEFVDASLRLVAGGGRFVEMGKADVRDAGEVAAAFGGVRYRAFDLAEVGERRMGELLREVVGLFEAGVLRLLPVRAWDVRRAGEVFGLMSRAEHVGKLVLSVPAGPEVSDGCVVVTGASGVLGVLLPGIWWSAGGCVGCCCSAVAVRTLRVWRSWSRS
;
A
#
# COMPACT_ATOMS: atom_id res chain seq x y z
N MET A 1 -1.83 27.82 -10.86
CA MET A 1 -1.17 26.73 -10.12
C MET A 1 0.18 26.46 -10.75
N ASP A 2 1.24 26.29 -9.98
CA ASP A 2 2.60 26.09 -10.56
C ASP A 2 2.85 24.65 -11.02
N VAL A 3 2.25 23.70 -10.31
CA VAL A 3 2.32 22.28 -10.60
C VAL A 3 0.92 21.68 -10.47
N VAL A 4 0.54 20.86 -11.44
CA VAL A 4 -0.65 20.00 -11.37
C VAL A 4 -0.19 18.55 -11.52
N LEU A 5 -0.65 17.70 -10.61
CA LEU A 5 -0.53 16.24 -10.70
C LEU A 5 -1.92 15.71 -11.05
N ASP A 6 -2.10 15.24 -12.29
CA ASP A 6 -3.39 14.82 -12.81
C ASP A 6 -3.46 13.29 -12.94
N SER A 7 -4.66 12.75 -12.77
CA SER A 7 -4.98 11.34 -12.98
C SER A 7 -6.36 11.16 -13.60
N LEU A 8 -6.89 12.21 -14.23
CA LEU A 8 -8.18 12.22 -14.90
C LEU A 8 -7.96 11.82 -16.37
N ALA A 9 -9.04 11.80 -17.16
CA ALA A 9 -8.97 11.43 -18.57
C ALA A 9 -9.91 12.29 -19.42
N GLY A 10 -9.60 12.40 -20.72
CA GLY A 10 -10.44 13.09 -21.69
C GLY A 10 -10.57 14.58 -21.42
N GLU A 11 -11.80 15.09 -21.44
CA GLU A 11 -12.08 16.54 -21.33
C GLU A 11 -11.57 17.18 -20.03
N PHE A 12 -11.41 16.39 -18.97
CA PHE A 12 -10.91 16.88 -17.69
C PHE A 12 -9.43 17.24 -17.75
N VAL A 13 -8.65 16.64 -18.64
CA VAL A 13 -7.23 16.95 -18.81
C VAL A 13 -7.06 18.38 -19.32
N ASP A 14 -7.88 18.82 -20.28
CA ASP A 14 -7.90 20.21 -20.78
C ASP A 14 -8.25 21.20 -19.68
N ALA A 15 -9.25 20.87 -18.87
CA ALA A 15 -9.66 21.69 -17.75
C ALA A 15 -8.52 21.84 -16.73
N SER A 16 -7.85 20.74 -16.37
CA SER A 16 -6.69 20.73 -15.48
C SER A 16 -5.52 21.52 -16.05
N LEU A 17 -5.23 21.41 -17.36
CA LEU A 17 -4.16 22.14 -18.04
C LEU A 17 -4.37 23.66 -18.00
N ARG A 18 -5.62 24.14 -18.11
CA ARG A 18 -5.96 25.57 -17.99
C ARG A 18 -5.73 26.14 -16.58
N LEU A 19 -5.61 25.30 -15.55
CA LEU A 19 -5.30 25.74 -14.18
C LEU A 19 -3.80 26.03 -13.98
N VAL A 20 -2.94 25.52 -14.87
CA VAL A 20 -1.49 25.68 -14.77
C VAL A 20 -1.12 27.10 -15.20
N ALA A 21 -0.30 27.77 -14.39
CA ALA A 21 0.26 29.06 -14.76
C ALA A 21 1.18 28.91 -15.98
N GLY A 22 1.31 29.96 -16.79
CA GLY A 22 2.20 29.95 -17.95
C GLY A 22 3.62 29.52 -17.58
N GLY A 23 4.17 28.54 -18.30
CA GLY A 23 5.47 27.95 -17.99
C GLY A 23 5.51 27.04 -16.74
N GLY A 24 4.36 26.68 -16.16
CA GLY A 24 4.24 25.73 -15.04
C GLY A 24 4.49 24.27 -15.46
N ARG A 25 4.23 23.31 -14.56
CA ARG A 25 4.42 21.88 -14.81
C ARG A 25 3.11 21.12 -14.69
N PHE A 26 2.88 20.23 -15.65
CA PHE A 26 1.77 19.30 -15.62
C PHE A 26 2.33 17.87 -15.63
N VAL A 27 2.02 17.10 -14.59
CA VAL A 27 2.46 15.71 -14.43
C VAL A 27 1.24 14.82 -14.57
N GLU A 28 1.19 14.06 -15.66
CA GLU A 28 0.11 13.14 -15.98
C GLU A 28 0.44 11.74 -15.44
N MET A 29 -0.41 11.20 -14.57
CA MET A 29 -0.30 9.82 -14.04
C MET A 29 -1.15 8.83 -14.83
N GLY A 30 -2.14 9.31 -15.59
CA GLY A 30 -2.99 8.51 -16.45
C GLY A 30 -2.23 7.98 -17.67
N LYS A 31 -2.51 6.73 -18.06
CA LYS A 31 -1.94 6.11 -19.27
C LYS A 31 -2.90 6.08 -20.46
N ALA A 32 -4.16 6.47 -20.26
CA ALA A 32 -5.21 6.31 -21.25
C ALA A 32 -5.19 7.42 -22.33
N ASP A 33 -4.74 8.63 -21.98
CA ASP A 33 -4.80 9.82 -22.84
C ASP A 33 -3.48 10.62 -22.78
N VAL A 34 -2.35 9.95 -23.03
CA VAL A 34 -1.04 10.59 -23.03
C VAL A 34 -0.87 11.46 -24.27
N ARG A 35 -0.48 12.73 -24.06
CA ARG A 35 -0.34 13.74 -25.12
C ARG A 35 1.10 14.06 -25.46
N ASP A 36 1.30 14.68 -26.62
CA ASP A 36 2.60 15.25 -26.99
C ASP A 36 2.92 16.51 -26.17
N ALA A 37 4.14 16.58 -25.64
CA ALA A 37 4.54 17.68 -24.77
C ALA A 37 4.70 19.02 -25.52
N GLY A 38 5.09 18.97 -26.80
CA GLY A 38 5.23 20.16 -27.65
C GLY A 38 3.87 20.75 -28.00
N GLU A 39 2.91 19.91 -28.33
CA GLU A 39 1.52 20.32 -28.57
C GLU A 39 0.89 20.95 -27.33
N VAL A 40 1.09 20.35 -26.15
CA VAL A 40 0.61 20.92 -24.88
C VAL A 40 1.29 22.26 -24.60
N ALA A 41 2.60 22.37 -24.79
CA ALA A 41 3.31 23.63 -24.58
C ALA A 41 2.81 24.74 -25.52
N ALA A 42 2.55 24.41 -26.78
CA ALA A 42 2.02 25.37 -27.77
C ALA A 42 0.60 25.82 -27.43
N ALA A 43 -0.27 24.89 -27.01
CA ALA A 43 -1.68 25.18 -26.73
C ALA A 43 -1.91 25.85 -25.36
N PHE A 44 -1.07 25.58 -24.37
CA PHE A 44 -1.30 25.97 -22.97
C PHE A 44 -0.19 26.89 -22.43
N GLY A 45 0.25 27.89 -23.20
CA GLY A 45 1.13 28.95 -22.68
C GLY A 45 2.48 28.46 -22.15
N GLY A 46 3.08 27.49 -22.85
CA GLY A 46 4.41 26.95 -22.53
C GLY A 46 4.43 25.98 -21.34
N VAL A 47 3.29 25.40 -20.97
CA VAL A 47 3.23 24.38 -19.90
C VAL A 47 4.15 23.21 -20.22
N ARG A 48 5.00 22.84 -19.25
CA ARG A 48 5.85 21.66 -19.34
C ARG A 48 5.06 20.42 -18.94
N TYR A 49 4.69 19.64 -19.94
CA TYR A 49 3.96 18.39 -19.75
C TYR A 49 4.91 17.21 -19.58
N ARG A 50 4.62 16.32 -18.62
CA ARG A 50 5.30 15.04 -18.44
C ARG A 50 4.28 13.95 -18.09
N ALA A 51 4.11 12.98 -18.98
CA ALA A 51 3.56 11.69 -18.58
C ALA A 51 4.58 10.97 -17.69
N PHE A 52 4.16 10.60 -16.48
CA PHE A 52 5.02 9.98 -15.49
C PHE A 52 4.54 8.56 -15.18
N ASP A 53 5.46 7.62 -15.32
CA ASP A 53 5.24 6.22 -14.96
C ASP A 53 6.28 5.79 -13.93
N LEU A 54 5.84 5.26 -12.79
CA LEU A 54 6.74 4.73 -11.77
C LEU A 54 7.61 3.59 -12.31
N ALA A 55 7.17 2.89 -13.35
CA ALA A 55 7.97 1.84 -14.00
C ALA A 55 9.23 2.39 -14.70
N GLU A 56 9.27 3.68 -15.06
CA GLU A 56 10.45 4.34 -15.64
C GLU A 56 11.48 4.73 -14.56
N VAL A 57 11.10 4.69 -13.29
CA VAL A 57 12.00 5.00 -12.19
C VAL A 57 12.89 3.78 -11.92
N GLY A 58 14.17 3.89 -12.27
CA GLY A 58 15.13 2.82 -12.01
C GLY A 58 15.22 2.43 -10.52
N GLU A 59 15.50 1.15 -10.26
CA GLU A 59 15.46 0.52 -8.94
C GLU A 59 16.22 1.29 -7.86
N ARG A 60 17.43 1.77 -8.16
CA ARG A 60 18.24 2.56 -7.22
C ARG A 60 17.49 3.82 -6.77
N ARG A 61 16.90 4.56 -7.72
CA ARG A 61 16.15 5.77 -7.42
C ARG A 61 14.85 5.46 -6.68
N MET A 62 14.19 4.36 -7.02
CA MET A 62 13.01 3.88 -6.28
C MET A 62 13.35 3.60 -4.81
N GLY A 63 14.48 2.93 -4.54
CA GLY A 63 14.95 2.67 -3.19
C GLY A 63 15.30 3.94 -2.40
N GLU A 64 15.86 4.97 -3.07
CA GLU A 64 16.09 6.30 -2.48
C GLU A 64 14.78 6.97 -2.07
N LEU A 65 13.80 7.02 -2.99
CA LEU A 65 12.49 7.61 -2.74
C LEU A 65 11.74 6.88 -1.62
N LEU A 66 11.78 5.55 -1.59
CA LEU A 66 11.12 4.79 -0.53
C LEU A 66 11.76 5.04 0.84
N ARG A 67 13.08 5.16 0.92
CA ARG A 67 13.78 5.53 2.17
C ARG A 67 13.38 6.93 2.66
N GLU A 68 13.26 7.89 1.74
CA GLU A 68 12.81 9.24 2.07
C GLU A 68 11.36 9.24 2.59
N VAL A 69 10.45 8.56 1.89
CA VAL A 69 9.04 8.44 2.30
C VAL A 69 8.91 7.78 3.67
N VAL A 70 9.69 6.73 3.94
CA VAL A 70 9.78 6.12 5.27
C VAL A 70 10.21 7.13 6.31
N GLY A 71 11.29 7.88 6.06
CA GLY A 71 11.80 8.87 7.01
C GLY A 71 10.74 9.91 7.36
N LEU A 72 9.88 10.28 6.39
CA LEU A 72 8.75 11.17 6.62
C LEU A 72 7.63 10.55 7.47
N PHE A 73 7.40 9.23 7.38
CA PHE A 73 6.50 8.52 8.29
C PHE A 73 7.08 8.45 9.71
N GLU A 74 8.36 8.12 9.84
CA GLU A 74 9.05 8.06 11.14
C GLU A 74 9.08 9.43 11.84
N ALA A 75 9.26 10.50 11.06
CA ALA A 75 9.17 11.88 11.54
C ALA A 75 7.73 12.37 11.81
N GLY A 76 6.71 11.57 11.51
CA GLY A 76 5.30 11.93 11.72
C GLY A 76 4.76 12.99 10.75
N VAL A 77 5.51 13.33 9.69
CA VAL A 77 5.10 14.27 8.63
C VAL A 77 4.03 13.64 7.76
N LEU A 78 4.19 12.35 7.42
CA LEU A 78 3.19 11.58 6.70
C LEU A 78 2.35 10.72 7.65
N ARG A 79 1.07 10.58 7.33
CA ARG A 79 0.14 9.66 7.99
C ARG A 79 -0.41 8.68 6.96
N LEU A 80 -0.63 7.45 7.39
CA LEU A 80 -1.21 6.44 6.51
C LEU A 80 -2.62 6.85 6.09
N LEU A 81 -2.94 6.60 4.82
CA LEU A 81 -4.32 6.66 4.34
C LEU A 81 -5.15 5.58 5.07
N PRO A 82 -6.48 5.76 5.17
CA PRO A 82 -7.36 4.70 5.66
C PRO A 82 -7.12 3.39 4.91
N VAL A 83 -6.89 2.30 5.64
CA VAL A 83 -6.65 0.98 5.07
C VAL A 83 -7.86 0.10 5.31
N ARG A 84 -8.33 -0.58 4.25
CA ARG A 84 -9.32 -1.66 4.38
C ARG A 84 -8.69 -2.96 3.91
N ALA A 85 -8.44 -3.85 4.87
CA ALA A 85 -7.85 -5.16 4.63
C ALA A 85 -8.94 -6.22 4.43
N TRP A 86 -8.75 -7.05 3.41
CA TRP A 86 -9.69 -8.07 2.97
C TRP A 86 -8.95 -9.38 2.76
N ASP A 87 -9.60 -10.50 3.04
CA ASP A 87 -9.04 -11.79 2.68
C ASP A 87 -8.89 -11.91 1.15
N VAL A 88 -7.76 -12.43 0.67
CA VAL A 88 -7.49 -12.64 -0.76
C VAL A 88 -8.58 -13.46 -1.47
N ARG A 89 -9.27 -14.34 -0.74
CA ARG A 89 -10.40 -15.13 -1.26
C ARG A 89 -11.60 -14.26 -1.69
N ARG A 90 -11.66 -13.01 -1.23
CA ARG A 90 -12.67 -12.00 -1.61
C ARG A 90 -12.18 -11.02 -2.67
N ALA A 91 -11.06 -11.30 -3.36
CA ALA A 91 -10.47 -10.39 -4.33
C ALA A 91 -11.47 -9.90 -5.40
N GLY A 92 -12.37 -10.76 -5.89
CA GLY A 92 -13.39 -10.35 -6.88
C GLY A 92 -14.28 -9.21 -6.40
N GLU A 93 -14.70 -9.23 -5.13
CA GLU A 93 -15.50 -8.15 -4.53
C GLU A 93 -14.68 -6.86 -4.39
N VAL A 94 -13.42 -6.99 -3.96
CA VAL A 94 -12.50 -5.86 -3.81
C VAL A 94 -12.22 -5.18 -5.14
N PHE A 95 -12.00 -5.95 -6.21
CA PHE A 95 -11.85 -5.41 -7.57
C PHE A 95 -13.13 -4.73 -8.06
N GLY A 96 -14.31 -5.25 -7.71
CA GLY A 96 -15.59 -4.60 -8.02
C GLY A 96 -15.75 -3.24 -7.31
N LEU A 97 -15.38 -3.13 -6.04
CA LEU A 97 -15.37 -1.86 -5.31
C LEU A 97 -14.38 -0.86 -5.92
N MET A 98 -13.21 -1.36 -6.33
CA MET A 98 -12.17 -0.55 -6.95
C MET A 98 -12.62 0.01 -8.31
N SER A 99 -13.21 -0.82 -9.18
CA SER A 99 -13.63 -0.41 -10.53
C SER A 99 -14.76 0.61 -10.53
N ARG A 100 -15.64 0.58 -9.52
CA ARG A 100 -16.70 1.59 -9.32
C ARG A 100 -16.21 2.83 -8.56
N ALA A 101 -14.93 2.88 -8.18
CA ALA A 101 -14.34 3.94 -7.35
C ALA A 101 -15.06 4.15 -6.01
N GLU A 102 -15.70 3.12 -5.45
CA GLU A 102 -16.45 3.16 -4.18
C GLU A 102 -15.52 2.99 -2.96
N HIS A 103 -14.30 3.51 -3.05
CA HIS A 103 -13.31 3.40 -1.99
C HIS A 103 -12.59 4.68 -1.68
N VAL A 104 -12.21 4.81 -0.41
CA VAL A 104 -11.40 5.90 0.12
C VAL A 104 -10.21 5.25 0.80
N GLY A 105 -9.01 5.73 0.45
CA GLY A 105 -7.75 5.18 0.95
C GLY A 105 -7.33 3.90 0.22
N LYS A 106 -6.62 3.02 0.91
CA LYS A 106 -5.98 1.84 0.32
C LYS A 106 -6.77 0.56 0.59
N LEU A 107 -7.12 -0.16 -0.47
CA LEU A 107 -7.59 -1.54 -0.40
C LEU A 107 -6.39 -2.48 -0.31
N VAL A 108 -6.40 -3.41 0.64
CA VAL A 108 -5.31 -4.38 0.87
C VAL A 108 -5.87 -5.79 0.89
N LEU A 109 -5.28 -6.69 0.10
CA LEU A 109 -5.57 -8.12 0.17
C LEU A 109 -4.57 -8.81 1.09
N SER A 110 -5.08 -9.47 2.12
CA SER A 110 -4.32 -10.29 3.06
C SER A 110 -4.41 -11.74 2.61
N VAL A 111 -3.24 -12.35 2.37
CA VAL A 111 -3.14 -13.78 2.13
C VAL A 111 -3.08 -14.46 3.49
N PRO A 112 -3.99 -15.41 3.82
CA PRO A 112 -3.87 -16.17 5.05
C PRO A 112 -2.49 -16.83 5.11
N ALA A 113 -1.70 -16.47 6.11
CA ALA A 113 -0.58 -17.33 6.47
C ALA A 113 -1.19 -18.66 6.94
N GLY A 114 -0.64 -19.80 6.48
CA GLY A 114 -0.88 -21.07 7.16
C GLY A 114 -0.55 -20.94 8.65
N PRO A 115 -0.98 -21.87 9.52
CA PRO A 115 -0.60 -21.82 10.92
C PRO A 115 0.92 -21.63 10.99
N GLU A 116 1.36 -20.51 11.56
CA GLU A 116 2.77 -20.26 11.83
C GLU A 116 3.21 -21.28 12.87
N VAL A 117 3.65 -22.45 12.43
CA VAL A 117 4.50 -23.31 13.23
C VAL A 117 5.89 -22.70 13.16
N SER A 118 6.05 -21.56 13.81
CA SER A 118 7.38 -21.14 14.26
C SER A 118 7.71 -21.91 15.53
N ASP A 119 8.98 -22.07 15.87
CA ASP A 119 9.46 -22.58 17.17
C ASP A 119 9.06 -21.67 18.37
N GLY A 120 7.99 -20.88 18.22
CA GLY A 120 7.45 -19.94 19.17
C GLY A 120 6.24 -20.48 19.94
N CYS A 121 5.97 -19.84 21.08
CA CYS A 121 4.87 -20.19 21.96
C CYS A 121 3.52 -19.74 21.36
N VAL A 122 2.54 -20.65 21.33
CA VAL A 122 1.14 -20.35 21.00
C VAL A 122 0.35 -20.19 22.31
N VAL A 123 -0.38 -19.09 22.45
CA VAL A 123 -1.29 -18.87 23.58
C VAL A 123 -2.70 -19.32 23.20
N VAL A 124 -3.23 -20.31 23.92
CA VAL A 124 -4.61 -20.77 23.78
C VAL A 124 -5.45 -20.17 24.91
N THR A 125 -6.28 -19.18 24.59
CA THR A 125 -7.24 -18.62 25.56
C THR A 125 -8.44 -19.56 25.69
N GLY A 126 -8.82 -19.93 26.93
CA GLY A 126 -9.89 -20.90 27.17
C GLY A 126 -9.44 -22.37 27.12
N ALA A 127 -8.14 -22.64 27.24
CA ALA A 127 -7.58 -24.00 27.29
C ALA A 127 -8.19 -24.89 28.42
N SER A 128 -8.77 -24.27 29.45
CA SER A 128 -9.48 -24.96 30.55
C SER A 128 -10.91 -25.38 30.21
N GLY A 129 -11.48 -24.96 29.07
CA GLY A 129 -12.79 -25.40 28.59
C GLY A 129 -12.72 -26.75 27.86
N VAL A 130 -13.87 -27.39 27.63
CA VAL A 130 -13.98 -28.73 27.00
C VAL A 130 -13.25 -28.80 25.64
N LEU A 131 -13.28 -27.72 24.85
CA LEU A 131 -12.56 -27.62 23.58
C LEU A 131 -11.04 -27.46 23.76
N GLY A 132 -10.60 -26.81 24.85
CA GLY A 132 -9.19 -26.64 25.18
C GLY A 132 -8.49 -27.94 25.56
N VAL A 133 -9.23 -28.88 26.16
CA VAL A 133 -8.76 -30.23 26.53
C VAL A 133 -8.70 -31.17 25.33
N LEU A 134 -9.40 -30.87 24.22
CA LEU A 134 -9.42 -31.68 22.99
C LEU A 134 -8.30 -31.34 22.00
N LEU A 135 -7.71 -30.15 22.10
CA LEU A 135 -6.64 -29.68 21.21
C LEU A 135 -5.24 -30.36 21.36
N PRO A 136 -4.86 -31.05 22.46
CA PRO A 136 -3.52 -31.63 22.55
C PRO A 136 -3.25 -32.78 21.56
N GLY A 137 -4.29 -33.42 21.03
CA GLY A 137 -4.17 -34.76 20.44
C GLY A 137 -3.91 -34.83 18.93
N ILE A 138 -3.97 -33.73 18.17
CA ILE A 138 -4.09 -33.87 16.71
C ILE A 138 -2.98 -33.22 15.86
N TRP A 139 -2.05 -32.43 16.42
CA TRP A 139 -0.97 -31.79 15.61
C TRP A 139 0.39 -31.51 16.28
N TRP A 140 0.75 -32.12 17.41
CA TRP A 140 2.01 -31.77 18.10
C TRP A 140 2.97 -32.94 18.23
N SER A 141 3.78 -33.18 17.19
CA SER A 141 5.00 -33.96 17.30
C SER A 141 6.18 -33.18 16.72
N ALA A 142 6.69 -32.23 17.50
CA ALA A 142 8.12 -31.95 17.75
C ALA A 142 8.30 -30.55 18.38
N GLY A 143 8.68 -30.50 19.66
CA GLY A 143 9.68 -29.52 20.11
C GLY A 143 9.31 -28.17 20.77
N GLY A 144 8.07 -27.91 21.23
CA GLY A 144 7.72 -26.59 21.82
C GLY A 144 7.18 -26.61 23.26
N CYS A 145 7.83 -25.88 24.19
CA CYS A 145 7.41 -25.70 25.58
C CYS A 145 6.05 -24.98 25.74
N VAL A 146 5.19 -25.50 26.61
CA VAL A 146 3.92 -24.86 27.03
C VAL A 146 4.20 -23.96 28.24
N GLY A 147 4.38 -22.66 28.00
CA GLY A 147 4.52 -21.64 29.03
C GLY A 147 3.25 -20.80 29.15
N CYS A 148 2.49 -21.00 30.22
CA CYS A 148 1.37 -20.13 30.56
C CYS A 148 1.91 -18.76 30.98
N CYS A 149 1.60 -17.69 30.23
CA CYS A 149 1.83 -16.31 30.67
C CYS A 149 0.63 -15.45 30.32
N CYS A 150 -0.06 -15.01 31.38
CA CYS A 150 -0.99 -13.89 31.32
C CYS A 150 -0.23 -12.60 30.95
N SER A 151 -0.93 -11.70 30.24
CA SER A 151 -0.54 -10.34 29.84
C SER A 151 0.59 -10.16 28.80
N ALA A 152 0.22 -9.81 27.56
CA ALA A 152 0.93 -8.81 26.74
C ALA A 152 0.14 -8.43 25.47
N VAL A 153 -0.16 -7.13 25.34
CA VAL A 153 -0.54 -6.42 24.11
C VAL A 153 0.75 -6.11 23.31
N ALA A 154 0.79 -6.31 21.98
CA ALA A 154 1.42 -5.39 20.99
C ALA A 154 1.66 -5.98 19.57
N VAL A 155 1.14 -5.24 18.58
CA VAL A 155 1.77 -4.79 17.32
C VAL A 155 2.36 -5.86 16.36
N ARG A 156 1.64 -6.15 15.27
CA ARG A 156 2.09 -7.02 14.16
C ARG A 156 2.46 -6.30 12.85
N THR A 157 2.52 -4.97 12.83
CA THR A 157 2.79 -4.21 11.59
C THR A 157 4.27 -3.92 11.31
N LEU A 158 5.20 -4.20 12.23
CA LEU A 158 6.62 -3.81 12.10
C LEU A 158 7.56 -4.92 11.58
N ARG A 159 7.15 -6.19 11.50
CA ARG A 159 8.08 -7.29 11.14
C ARG A 159 8.42 -7.38 9.66
N VAL A 160 7.47 -7.11 8.76
CA VAL A 160 7.71 -7.13 7.30
C VAL A 160 8.68 -6.00 6.89
N TRP A 161 8.73 -4.92 7.67
CA TRP A 161 9.52 -3.75 7.33
C TRP A 161 11.02 -3.91 7.66
N ARG A 162 11.37 -4.61 8.74
CA ARG A 162 12.78 -4.87 9.13
C ARG A 162 13.53 -5.86 8.23
N SER A 163 12.83 -6.71 7.47
CA SER A 163 13.50 -7.64 6.53
C SER A 163 13.91 -6.97 5.23
N TRP A 164 13.31 -5.83 4.88
CA TRP A 164 13.64 -5.07 3.67
C TRP A 164 14.79 -4.07 3.88
N SER A 165 15.05 -3.63 5.13
CA SER A 165 16.13 -2.70 5.44
C SER A 165 17.53 -3.33 5.57
N ARG A 166 17.68 -4.63 5.26
CA ARG A 166 18.94 -5.38 5.38
C ARG A 166 19.41 -6.01 4.06
N SER A 167 18.77 -5.66 2.95
CA SER A 167 19.08 -6.17 1.60
C SER A 167 19.40 -5.05 0.64
#